data_AF-A0A0G1LHX5-F1
#
_entry.id   AF-A0A0G1LHX5-F1
#
_cell.length_a   1.000
_cell.length_b   1.000
_cell.length_c   1.000
_cell.angle_alpha   90.00
_cell.angle_beta   90.00
_cell.angle_gamma   90.00
#
_symmetry.space_group_name_H-M   'P 1'
#
loop_
_entity.id
_entity.type
_entity.pdbx_description
1 polymer ?
#
loop_
_entity_poly.entity_id
_entity_poly.type
_entity_poly.pdbx_seq_one_letter_code
_entity_poly.pdbx_strand_id
1 'polypeptide(L)' 'EDAPKSAIKVEEVRSGAAKVGRNDPCPCGSGKKYKNCHGKS' A
#
# COMPACT_ATOMS: atom_id res chain seq x y z
N GLU A 1 -6.86 43.56 -3.24
CA GLU A 1 -7.41 42.54 -2.34
C GLU A 1 -8.03 41.43 -3.17
N ASP A 2 -8.02 40.23 -2.58
CA ASP A 2 -8.69 39.00 -3.02
C ASP A 2 -8.10 38.22 -4.22
N ALA A 3 -7.25 37.24 -3.92
CA ALA A 3 -7.39 35.85 -4.39
C ALA A 3 -6.15 34.99 -4.03
N PRO A 4 -6.14 34.22 -2.93
CA PRO A 4 -5.18 33.13 -2.76
C PRO A 4 -5.70 31.87 -3.49
N LYS A 5 -5.38 31.70 -4.77
CA LYS A 5 -5.66 30.44 -5.49
C LYS A 5 -4.67 29.35 -5.06
N SER A 6 -5.04 28.69 -3.98
CA SER A 6 -4.84 27.27 -3.67
C SER A 6 -3.79 26.53 -4.51
N ALA A 7 -2.55 26.52 -4.03
CA ALA A 7 -1.54 25.56 -4.42
C ALA A 7 -1.24 24.61 -3.26
N ILE A 8 -2.26 23.86 -2.83
CA ILE A 8 -2.07 22.67 -1.99
C ILE A 8 -2.08 21.49 -2.95
N LYS A 9 -0.94 21.22 -3.58
CA LYS A 9 -0.76 19.91 -4.21
C LYS A 9 -0.45 18.95 -3.08
N VAL A 10 -1.50 18.36 -2.53
CA VAL A 10 -1.40 17.17 -1.68
C VAL A 10 -0.88 16.08 -2.62
N GLU A 11 0.43 16.07 -2.80
CA GLU A 11 1.14 15.03 -3.52
C GLU A 11 1.08 13.81 -2.61
N GLU A 12 -0.08 13.16 -2.71
CA GLU A 12 -0.16 11.73 -2.84
C GLU A 12 0.65 11.00 -1.77
N VAL A 13 -0.02 10.73 -0.65
CA VAL A 13 0.29 9.60 0.21
C VAL A 13 0.11 8.33 -0.63
N ARG A 14 1.00 8.10 -1.62
CA ARG A 14 1.29 6.78 -2.14
C ARG A 14 2.07 6.13 -1.02
N SER A 15 1.33 5.59 -0.05
CA SER A 15 1.81 4.47 0.75
C SER A 15 2.10 3.32 -0.23
N GLY A 16 3.23 3.44 -0.94
CA GLY A 16 3.63 2.64 -2.09
C GLY A 16 4.17 1.28 -1.71
N ALA A 17 3.92 0.83 -0.48
CA ALA A 17 3.93 -0.59 -0.21
C ALA A 17 2.65 -1.15 -0.84
N ALA A 18 2.75 -1.69 -2.05
CA ALA A 18 1.73 -2.56 -2.59
C ALA A 18 1.44 -3.62 -1.51
N LYS A 19 0.35 -3.44 -0.77
CA LYS A 19 0.01 -4.31 0.36
C LYS A 19 -0.25 -5.68 -0.25
N VAL A 20 0.69 -6.60 -0.08
CA VAL A 20 0.54 -7.95 -0.59
C VAL A 20 -0.80 -8.50 -0.10
N GLY A 21 -1.65 -8.87 -1.05
CA GLY A 21 -3.00 -9.30 -0.74
C GLY A 21 -2.92 -10.55 0.15
N ARG A 22 -3.83 -10.69 1.12
CA ARG A 22 -3.87 -11.87 2.00
C ARG A 22 -3.94 -13.21 1.23
N ASN A 23 -4.55 -13.23 0.05
CA ASN A 23 -4.62 -14.44 -0.78
C ASN A 23 -3.48 -14.59 -1.80
N ASP A 24 -2.63 -13.58 -1.97
CA ASP A 24 -1.52 -13.57 -2.92
C ASP A 24 -0.42 -14.57 -2.49
N PRO A 25 0.39 -15.14 -3.41
CA PRO A 25 1.58 -15.90 -3.04
C PRO A 25 2.48 -15.12 -2.07
N CYS A 26 3.00 -15.82 -1.07
CA CYS A 26 3.84 -15.20 -0.06
C CYS A 26 5.22 -14.86 -0.65
N PRO A 27 5.73 -13.62 -0.46
CA PRO A 27 6.98 -13.17 -1.08
C PRO A 27 8.24 -13.87 -0.55
N CYS A 28 8.12 -14.70 0.49
CA CYS A 28 9.22 -15.51 1.01
C CYS A 28 9.53 -16.77 0.17
N GLY A 29 8.79 -17.02 -0.92
CA GLY A 29 9.04 -18.17 -1.78
C GLY A 29 8.56 -19.52 -1.24
N SER A 30 7.80 -19.54 -0.14
CA SER A 30 7.31 -20.78 0.48
C SER A 30 6.19 -21.50 -0.31
N GLY A 31 5.69 -20.91 -1.39
CA GLY A 31 4.54 -21.40 -2.16
C GLY A 31 3.19 -21.28 -1.44
N LYS A 32 3.16 -20.77 -0.19
CA LYS A 32 1.93 -20.57 0.58
C LYS A 32 1.33 -19.19 0.27
N LYS A 33 0.01 -19.05 0.45
CA LYS A 33 -0.66 -17.74 0.42
C LYS A 33 -0.16 -16.86 1.58
N TYR A 34 -0.09 -15.54 1.38
CA TYR A 34 0.41 -14.59 2.37
C TYR A 34 -0.29 -14.77 3.73
N LYS A 35 -1.62 -14.87 3.76
CA LYS A 35 -2.41 -15.12 4.99
C LYS A 35 -2.09 -16.42 5.74
N ASN A 36 -1.48 -17.40 5.06
CA ASN A 36 -1.09 -18.68 5.64
C ASN A 36 0.41 -18.75 5.98
N CYS A 37 1.14 -17.64 5.78
CA CYS A 37 2.57 -17.54 6.03
C CYS A 37 2.86 -16.24 6.81
N HIS A 38 3.44 -15.21 6.19
CA HIS A 38 3.84 -13.96 6.88
C HIS A 38 2.68 -13.03 7.22
N GLY A 39 1.51 -13.24 6.62
CA GLY A 39 0.27 -12.56 6.93
C GLY A 39 -0.66 -13.35 7.85
N LYS A 40 -0.16 -14.41 8.51
CA LYS A 40 -0.90 -15.08 9.58
C LYS A 40 -1.03 -14.11 10.75
N SER A 41 -2.26 -13.65 10.97
CA SER A 41 -2.73 -13.22 12.29
C SER A 41 -3.12 -14.44 13.09
#